data_AF-M1ZAG0-F1
#
_entry.id   AF-M1ZAG0-F1
#
_cell.length_a   1.000
_cell.length_b   1.000
_cell.length_c   1.000
_cell.angle_alpha   90.00
_cell.angle_beta   90.00
_cell.angle_gamma   90.00
#
_symmetry.space_group_name_H-M   'P 1'
#
loop_
_entity.id
_entity.type
_entity.pdbx_description
1 polymer ?
#
loop_
_entity_poly.entity_id
_entity_poly.type
_entity_poly.pdbx_seq_one_letter_code
_entity_poly.pdbx_strand_id
1 'polypeptide(L)'
;MHAGFFLLAGCEKPPAQPLILPAGAEPSSFMFNERGTDYFHKGNYSEAVIAFLQAKAADPHAGEIHFNIALCRHMMGQKNKVRDSLKLAKKYARENPEILQSPFYLQYMQGEG
;
A
#
# COMPACT_ATOMS: atom_id res chain seq x y z
N MET A 1 21.37 -31.48 21.46
CA MET A 1 19.95 -31.72 21.18
C MET A 1 19.24 -30.38 21.12
N HIS A 2 18.99 -29.85 19.92
CA HIS A 2 17.98 -28.80 19.75
C HIS A 2 16.89 -29.40 18.88
N ALA A 3 15.73 -29.55 19.50
CA ALA A 3 14.53 -30.11 18.94
C ALA A 3 14.06 -29.29 17.74
N GLY A 4 13.56 -29.98 16.73
CA GLY A 4 13.04 -29.39 15.53
C GLY A 4 11.82 -28.51 15.79
N PHE A 5 11.65 -27.54 14.89
CA PHE A 5 10.38 -26.89 14.66
C PHE A 5 10.05 -27.08 13.17
N PHE A 6 9.22 -28.08 12.90
CA PHE A 6 8.54 -28.24 11.63
C PHE A 6 7.56 -27.07 11.50
N LEU A 7 7.82 -26.12 10.60
CA LEU A 7 6.79 -25.25 10.06
C LEU A 7 6.50 -25.68 8.64
N LEU A 8 5.39 -26.39 8.49
CA LEU A 8 4.61 -26.38 7.26
C LEU A 8 4.00 -24.97 7.12
N ALA A 9 4.80 -23.99 6.71
CA ALA A 9 4.26 -22.72 6.27
C ALA A 9 3.84 -22.91 4.82
N GLY A 10 2.52 -22.99 4.57
CA GLY A 10 2.00 -22.68 3.24
C GLY A 10 2.62 -21.36 2.80
N CYS A 11 3.01 -21.24 1.54
CA CYS A 11 3.65 -20.04 1.02
C CYS A 11 2.70 -18.83 1.11
N GLU A 12 2.57 -18.21 2.28
CA GLU A 12 1.95 -16.91 2.43
C GLU A 12 2.99 -15.92 1.89
N LYS A 13 2.85 -15.54 0.62
CA LYS A 13 3.68 -14.49 0.05
C LYS A 13 3.56 -13.26 0.98
N PRO A 14 4.67 -12.66 1.42
CA PRO A 14 4.60 -11.49 2.30
C PRO A 14 3.70 -10.43 1.67
N PRO A 15 2.91 -9.70 2.47
CA PRO A 15 2.05 -8.65 1.95
C PRO A 15 2.91 -7.64 1.18
N ALA A 16 2.33 -7.05 0.13
CA ALA A 16 2.98 -5.94 -0.53
C ALA A 16 3.32 -4.86 0.50
N GLN A 17 4.43 -4.14 0.27
CA GLN A 17 4.89 -3.10 1.18
C GLN A 17 4.39 -1.74 0.71
N PRO A 18 4.24 -0.77 1.63
CA PRO A 18 3.95 0.61 1.25
C PRO A 18 5.06 1.19 0.36
N LEU A 19 4.67 1.97 -0.63
CA LEU A 19 5.57 2.71 -1.50
C LEU A 19 6.05 4.00 -0.82
N ILE A 20 7.30 4.34 -1.04
CA ILE A 20 7.87 5.63 -0.65
C ILE A 20 7.54 6.70 -1.69
N LEU A 21 7.38 7.94 -1.26
CA LEU A 21 7.22 9.06 -2.19
C LEU A 21 8.59 9.50 -2.74
N PRO A 22 8.64 10.08 -3.96
CA PRO A 22 9.88 10.60 -4.52
C PRO A 22 10.42 11.79 -3.71
N ALA A 23 11.74 12.03 -3.79
CA ALA A 23 12.45 13.07 -3.02
C ALA A 23 11.98 14.53 -3.27
N GLY A 24 11.15 14.77 -4.30
CA GLY A 24 10.53 16.06 -4.60
C GLY A 24 9.04 16.15 -4.25
N ALA A 25 8.50 15.18 -3.52
CA ALA A 25 7.11 15.19 -3.09
C ALA A 25 6.82 16.34 -2.11
N GLU A 26 5.53 16.67 -1.97
CA GLU A 26 5.11 17.66 -0.98
C GLU A 26 5.57 17.21 0.44
N PRO A 27 6.26 18.06 1.22
CA PRO A 27 6.90 17.65 2.47
C PRO A 27 5.95 17.06 3.51
N SER A 28 4.74 17.62 3.66
CA SER A 28 3.76 17.13 4.62
C SER A 28 3.27 15.73 4.23
N SER A 29 3.04 15.52 2.93
CA SER A 29 2.64 14.27 2.31
C SER A 29 3.70 13.20 2.52
N PHE A 30 4.97 13.53 2.27
CA PHE A 30 6.10 12.65 2.56
C PHE A 30 6.15 12.24 4.04
N MET A 31 6.05 13.22 4.96
CA MET A 31 6.08 12.96 6.40
C MET A 31 4.93 12.07 6.88
N PHE A 32 3.72 12.32 6.38
CA PHE A 32 2.56 11.48 6.71
C PHE A 32 2.67 10.08 6.08
N ASN A 33 3.28 9.95 4.90
CA ASN A 33 3.53 8.64 4.29
C ASN A 33 4.52 7.82 5.12
N GLU A 34 5.64 8.40 5.53
CA GLU A 34 6.63 7.71 6.37
C GLU A 34 6.00 7.23 7.70
N ARG A 35 5.16 8.07 8.30
CA ARG A 35 4.39 7.69 9.49
C ARG A 35 3.41 6.53 9.21
N GLY A 36 2.73 6.56 8.07
CA GLY A 36 1.84 5.47 7.66
C GLY A 36 2.59 4.17 7.45
N THR A 37 3.78 4.23 6.84
CA THR A 37 4.68 3.09 6.64
C THR A 37 5.13 2.49 7.98
N ASP A 38 5.52 3.32 8.96
CA ASP A 38 5.87 2.86 10.30
C ASP A 38 4.70 2.14 11.00
N TYR A 39 3.48 2.71 10.95
CA TYR A 39 2.30 2.02 11.48
C TYR A 39 1.99 0.72 10.73
N PHE A 40 2.16 0.69 9.41
CA PHE A 40 1.93 -0.51 8.60
C PHE A 40 2.87 -1.65 9.00
N HIS A 41 4.16 -1.37 9.15
CA HIS A 41 5.16 -2.37 9.58
C HIS A 41 4.90 -2.89 11.01
N LYS A 42 4.22 -2.10 11.85
CA LYS A 42 3.77 -2.52 13.20
C LYS A 42 2.47 -3.33 13.17
N GLY A 43 1.83 -3.49 12.01
CA GLY A 43 0.52 -4.15 11.87
C GLY A 43 -0.67 -3.26 12.27
N ASN A 44 -0.43 -1.98 12.56
CA ASN A 44 -1.44 -1.01 12.98
C ASN A 44 -2.11 -0.39 11.74
N TYR A 45 -2.87 -1.21 11.00
CA TYR A 45 -3.41 -0.80 9.69
C TYR A 45 -4.44 0.33 9.75
N SER A 46 -5.17 0.46 10.87
CA SER A 46 -6.12 1.56 11.09
C SER A 46 -5.42 2.90 11.21
N GLU A 47 -4.31 2.95 11.93
CA GLU A 47 -3.47 4.12 12.12
C GLU A 47 -2.68 4.43 10.86
N ALA A 48 -2.21 3.39 10.16
CA ALA A 48 -1.54 3.51 8.88
C ALA A 48 -2.45 4.18 7.84
N VAL A 49 -3.71 3.73 7.70
CA VAL A 49 -4.64 4.34 6.74
C VAL A 49 -4.99 5.78 7.11
N ILE A 50 -5.06 6.13 8.39
CA ILE A 50 -5.27 7.52 8.83
C ILE A 50 -4.08 8.38 8.38
N ALA A 51 -2.85 7.94 8.62
CA ALA A 51 -1.65 8.66 8.20
C ALA A 51 -1.58 8.81 6.67
N PHE A 52 -1.87 7.74 5.90
CA PHE A 52 -1.92 7.85 4.45
C PHE A 52 -3.06 8.76 3.94
N LEU A 53 -4.19 8.85 4.67
CA LEU A 53 -5.24 9.82 4.35
C LEU A 53 -4.80 11.26 4.61
N GLN A 54 -3.97 11.51 5.63
CA GLN A 54 -3.35 12.81 5.85
C GLN A 54 -2.34 13.14 4.73
N ALA A 55 -1.56 12.15 4.29
CA ALA A 55 -0.67 12.31 3.14
C ALA A 55 -1.46 12.69 1.88
N LYS A 56 -2.56 12.00 1.62
CA LYS A 56 -3.48 12.29 0.50
C LYS A 56 -4.10 13.69 0.60
N ALA A 57 -4.38 14.18 1.81
CA ALA A 57 -4.92 15.53 2.00
C ALA A 57 -3.88 16.61 1.62
N ALA A 58 -2.60 16.31 1.81
CA ALA A 58 -1.50 17.20 1.45
C ALA A 58 -1.12 17.11 -0.03
N ASP A 59 -1.10 15.90 -0.61
CA ASP A 59 -0.99 15.67 -2.06
C ASP A 59 -2.01 14.63 -2.54
N PRO A 60 -3.15 15.06 -3.13
CA PRO A 60 -4.16 14.14 -3.64
C PRO A 60 -3.76 13.44 -4.95
N HIS A 61 -2.66 13.84 -5.59
CA HIS A 61 -2.23 13.40 -6.91
C HIS A 61 -0.98 12.51 -6.90
N ALA A 62 -0.54 12.04 -5.74
CA ALA A 62 0.53 11.05 -5.62
C ALA A 62 -0.05 9.62 -5.72
N GLY A 63 0.36 8.87 -6.75
CA GLY A 63 -0.13 7.51 -7.00
C GLY A 63 0.23 6.53 -5.88
N GLU A 64 1.41 6.71 -5.29
CA GLU A 64 1.97 5.92 -4.19
C GLU A 64 1.07 5.94 -2.95
N ILE A 65 0.50 7.12 -2.63
CA ILE A 65 -0.38 7.26 -1.47
C ILE A 65 -1.67 6.47 -1.68
N HIS A 66 -2.26 6.55 -2.89
CA HIS A 66 -3.48 5.79 -3.19
C HIS A 66 -3.21 4.28 -3.17
N PHE A 67 -2.03 3.85 -3.62
CA PHE A 67 -1.58 2.46 -3.49
C PHE A 67 -1.46 2.04 -2.01
N ASN A 68 -0.86 2.87 -1.17
CA ASN A 68 -0.67 2.60 0.26
C ASN A 68 -2.00 2.53 1.03
N ILE A 69 -2.97 3.39 0.67
CA ILE A 69 -4.34 3.31 1.19
C ILE A 69 -5.01 2.00 0.75
N ALA A 70 -4.84 1.60 -0.51
CA ALA A 70 -5.39 0.34 -1.02
C ALA A 70 -4.83 -0.86 -0.25
N LEU A 71 -3.53 -0.84 0.03
CA LEU A 71 -2.83 -1.87 0.78
C LEU A 71 -3.36 -1.97 2.23
N CYS A 72 -3.50 -0.84 2.94
CA CYS A 72 -4.09 -0.86 4.28
C CYS A 72 -5.54 -1.38 4.27
N ARG A 73 -6.34 -0.95 3.31
CA ARG A 73 -7.73 -1.43 3.15
C ARG A 73 -7.77 -2.94 2.91
N HIS A 74 -6.83 -3.48 2.13
CA HIS A 74 -6.69 -4.92 1.94
C HIS A 74 -6.40 -5.64 3.25
N MET A 75 -5.42 -5.16 4.02
CA MET A 75 -5.05 -5.73 5.32
C MET A 75 -6.20 -5.65 6.34
N MET A 76 -7.03 -4.61 6.27
CA MET A 76 -8.24 -4.46 7.10
C MET A 76 -9.45 -5.27 6.59
N GLY A 77 -9.30 -6.07 5.53
CA GLY A 77 -10.39 -6.86 4.93
C GLY A 77 -11.42 -6.05 4.12
N GLN A 78 -11.20 -4.76 3.89
CA GLN A 78 -12.10 -3.85 3.16
C GLN A 78 -11.95 -3.98 1.64
N LYS A 79 -12.08 -5.21 1.12
CA LYS A 79 -11.82 -5.55 -0.29
C LYS A 79 -12.62 -4.71 -1.30
N ASN A 80 -13.83 -4.30 -0.94
CA ASN A 80 -14.69 -3.45 -1.77
C ASN A 80 -14.06 -2.09 -2.07
N LYS A 81 -13.28 -1.53 -1.15
CA LYS A 81 -12.65 -0.20 -1.28
C LYS A 81 -11.24 -0.23 -1.86
N VAL A 82 -10.65 -1.41 -2.04
CA VAL A 82 -9.28 -1.56 -2.56
C VAL A 82 -9.22 -1.10 -4.02
N ARG A 83 -10.18 -1.54 -4.84
CA ARG A 83 -10.23 -1.20 -6.27
C ARG A 83 -10.36 0.30 -6.52
N ASP A 84 -11.20 1.00 -5.75
CA ASP A 84 -11.35 2.46 -5.90
C ASP A 84 -10.03 3.20 -5.66
N SER A 85 -9.27 2.78 -4.64
CA SER A 85 -7.95 3.32 -4.37
C SER A 85 -6.95 2.97 -5.47
N LEU A 86 -6.96 1.74 -5.99
CA LEU A 86 -6.06 1.34 -7.07
C LEU A 86 -6.38 2.03 -8.41
N LYS A 87 -7.64 2.38 -8.68
CA LYS A 87 -8.02 3.22 -9.83
C LYS A 87 -7.39 4.61 -9.74
N LEU A 88 -7.42 5.22 -8.55
CA LEU A 88 -6.72 6.49 -8.32
C LEU A 88 -5.20 6.33 -8.40
N ALA A 89 -4.65 5.24 -7.84
CA ALA A 89 -3.23 4.93 -7.97
C ALA A 89 -2.81 4.84 -9.45
N LYS A 90 -3.56 4.09 -10.28
CA LYS A 90 -3.34 4.02 -11.73
C LYS A 90 -3.41 5.39 -12.40
N LYS A 91 -4.45 6.17 -12.10
CA LYS A 91 -4.66 7.52 -12.66
C LYS A 91 -3.47 8.45 -12.39
N TYR A 92 -2.89 8.35 -11.21
CA TYR A 92 -1.82 9.23 -10.74
C TYR A 92 -0.41 8.60 -10.83
N ALA A 93 -0.29 7.34 -11.25
CA ALA A 93 0.97 6.62 -11.31
C ALA A 93 1.99 7.25 -12.27
N ARG A 94 1.54 8.01 -13.30
CA ARG A 94 2.42 8.56 -14.35
C ARG A 94 3.39 7.50 -14.90
N GLU A 95 2.83 6.34 -15.25
CA GLU A 95 3.58 5.18 -15.75
C GLU A 95 4.55 4.53 -14.75
N ASN A 96 4.48 4.88 -13.46
CA ASN A 96 5.29 4.26 -12.41
C ASN A 96 5.05 2.73 -12.36
N PRO A 97 6.05 1.90 -12.74
CA PRO A 97 5.91 0.45 -12.78
C PRO A 97 5.76 -0.17 -11.39
N GLU A 98 6.27 0.48 -10.33
CA GLU A 98 6.09 0.04 -8.94
C GLU A 98 4.60 -0.01 -8.55
N ILE A 99 3.77 0.80 -9.20
CA ILE A 99 2.32 0.73 -9.05
C ILE A 99 1.74 -0.25 -10.07
N LEU A 100 1.94 0.03 -11.36
CA LEU A 100 1.19 -0.60 -12.46
C LEU A 100 1.57 -2.06 -12.72
N GLN A 101 2.78 -2.47 -12.34
CA GLN A 101 3.29 -3.83 -12.52
C GLN A 101 3.42 -4.58 -11.20
N SER A 102 3.09 -3.95 -10.06
CA SER A 102 3.14 -4.66 -8.79
C SER A 102 2.17 -5.84 -8.78
N PRO A 103 2.56 -6.99 -8.20
CA PRO A 103 1.67 -8.15 -8.07
C PRO A 103 0.36 -7.79 -7.36
N PHE A 104 0.40 -6.87 -6.38
CA PHE A 104 -0.78 -6.42 -5.64
C PHE A 104 -1.76 -5.65 -6.52
N TYR A 105 -1.28 -4.67 -7.29
CA TYR A 105 -2.13 -3.94 -8.23
C TYR A 105 -2.73 -4.90 -9.26
N LEU A 106 -1.90 -5.76 -9.85
CA LEU A 106 -2.33 -6.72 -10.86
C LEU A 106 -3.38 -7.70 -10.31
N GLN A 107 -3.22 -8.19 -9.09
CA GLN A 107 -4.19 -9.09 -8.45
C GLN A 107 -5.62 -8.51 -8.41
N TYR A 108 -5.76 -7.20 -8.20
CA TYR A 108 -7.07 -6.54 -8.10
C TYR A 108 -7.59 -6.02 -9.44
N MET A 109 -6.71 -5.66 -10.36
CA MET A 109 -7.05 -4.99 -11.62
C MET A 109 -7.03 -5.93 -12.84
N GLN A 110 -6.46 -7.13 -12.73
CA GLN A 110 -6.62 -8.17 -13.75
C GLN A 110 -8.09 -8.62 -13.80
N GLY A 111 -8.72 -8.45 -14.96
CA GLY A 111 -10.15 -8.70 -15.19
C GLY A 111 -10.93 -7.51 -15.77
N GLU A 112 -10.30 -6.33 -15.93
CA GLU A 112 -10.87 -5.17 -16.65
C GLU A 112 -10.48 -5.17 -18.14
N GLY A 113 -10.72 -6.29 -18.84
CA GLY A 113 -10.51 -6.45 -20.28
C GLY A 113 -11.77 -6.93 -20.97
#